data_AF-A0A060DVF3-F1
#
_entry.id   AF-A0A060DVF3-F1
#
_cell.length_a   1.000
_cell.length_b   1.000
_cell.length_c   1.000
_cell.angle_alpha   90.00
_cell.angle_beta   90.00
_cell.angle_gamma   90.00
#
_symmetry.space_group_name_H-M   'P 1'
#
loop_
_entity.id
_entity.type
_entity.pdbx_description
1 polymer ?
#
loop_
_entity_poly.entity_id
_entity_poly.type
_entity_poly.pdbx_seq_one_letter_code
_entity_poly.pdbx_strand_id
1 'polypeptide(L)'
;MEIDNNSAERAMRAVALGRKNWLFAGSHGGGEAAAVFYTLIETAKSNGHNPRLWLTRVLEAIGRERDLADHDDLLPWAMPTEPATT
;
A
#
# COMPACT_ATOMS: atom_id res chain seq x y z
N MET A 1 5.06 -21.11 -22.45
CA MET A 1 4.46 -20.21 -21.43
C MET A 1 3.70 -19.16 -22.20
N GLU A 2 2.37 -19.21 -22.16
CA GLU A 2 1.56 -18.13 -22.71
C GLU A 2 1.78 -16.87 -21.86
N ILE A 3 1.90 -15.73 -22.53
CA ILE A 3 1.97 -14.43 -21.86
C ILE A 3 0.55 -14.12 -21.40
N ASP A 4 0.27 -14.30 -20.11
CA ASP A 4 -0.97 -13.83 -19.48
C ASP A 4 -0.71 -12.58 -18.63
N ASN A 5 -1.64 -11.64 -18.66
CA ASN A 5 -1.59 -10.38 -17.90
C ASN A 5 -2.49 -10.44 -16.65
N ASN A 6 -2.93 -11.64 -16.25
CA ASN A 6 -4.09 -11.83 -15.39
C ASN A 6 -3.81 -11.27 -13.97
N SER A 7 -2.55 -11.36 -13.54
CA SER A 7 -2.05 -10.73 -12.32
C SER A 7 -2.10 -9.20 -12.38
N ALA A 8 -1.62 -8.61 -13.48
CA ALA A 8 -1.65 -7.17 -13.69
C ALA A 8 -3.07 -6.61 -13.80
N GLU A 9 -3.98 -7.30 -14.50
CA GLU A 9 -5.39 -6.91 -14.59
C GLU A 9 -6.09 -6.98 -13.23
N ARG A 10 -5.80 -8.00 -12.41
CA ARG A 10 -6.33 -8.10 -11.03
C ARG A 10 -5.84 -6.95 -10.15
N ALA A 11 -4.57 -6.57 -10.25
CA ALA A 11 -4.03 -5.41 -9.55
C ALA A 11 -4.73 -4.11 -10.00
N MET A 12 -4.94 -3.93 -11.32
CA MET A 12 -5.60 -2.77 -11.89
C MET A 12 -7.11 -2.69 -11.60
N ARG A 13 -7.78 -3.80 -11.27
CA ARG A 13 -9.21 -3.79 -10.89
C ARG A 13 -9.46 -2.93 -9.65
N ALA A 14 -8.55 -2.95 -8.66
CA ALA A 14 -8.69 -2.13 -7.46
C ALA A 14 -8.66 -0.63 -7.81
N VAL A 15 -7.73 -0.22 -8.69
CA VAL A 15 -7.62 1.13 -9.24
C VAL A 15 -8.91 1.54 -9.95
N ALA A 16 -9.41 0.68 -10.84
CA ALA A 16 -10.61 0.96 -11.63
C ALA A 16 -11.88 1.08 -10.77
N LEU A 17 -11.96 0.36 -9.64
CA LEU A 17 -13.06 0.45 -8.69
C LEU A 17 -12.95 1.70 -7.81
N GLY A 18 -11.74 2.03 -7.33
CA GLY A 18 -11.46 3.14 -6.42
C GLY A 18 -11.61 4.52 -7.06
N ARG A 19 -11.38 4.67 -8.37
CA ARG A 19 -11.39 5.98 -9.07
C ARG A 19 -12.69 6.78 -8.92
N LYS A 20 -13.84 6.13 -8.66
CA LYS A 20 -15.12 6.83 -8.43
C LYS A 20 -15.21 7.47 -7.03
N ASN A 21 -14.40 7.01 -6.08
CA ASN A 21 -14.40 7.44 -4.69
C ASN A 21 -13.20 8.34 -4.35
N TRP A 22 -12.34 8.63 -5.32
CA TRP A 22 -11.15 9.42 -5.13
C TRP A 22 -11.40 10.86 -5.57
N LEU A 23 -11.41 11.78 -4.59
CA LEU A 23 -11.60 13.22 -4.80
C LEU A 23 -10.57 13.84 -5.77
N PHE A 24 -9.47 13.13 -6.07
CA PHE A 24 -8.39 13.59 -6.96
C PHE A 24 -8.27 12.78 -8.26
N ALA A 25 -9.20 11.86 -8.55
CA ALA A 25 -9.18 11.07 -9.78
C ALA A 25 -9.48 11.95 -11.00
N GLY A 26 -8.42 12.52 -11.58
CA GLY A 26 -8.51 13.41 -12.74
C GLY A 26 -7.30 14.31 -12.93
N SER A 27 -6.44 14.47 -11.91
CA SER A 27 -5.17 15.18 -12.03
C SER A 27 -3.98 14.22 -12.11
N HIS A 28 -2.88 14.68 -12.70
CA HIS A 28 -1.62 13.93 -12.75
C HIS A 28 -1.13 13.56 -11.34
N GLY A 29 -1.08 14.55 -10.43
CA GLY A 29 -0.69 14.31 -9.03
C GLY A 29 -1.64 13.38 -8.28
N GLY A 30 -2.94 13.37 -8.62
CA GLY A 30 -3.89 12.39 -8.08
C GLY A 30 -3.58 10.97 -8.54
N GLY A 31 -3.13 10.80 -9.79
CA GLY A 31 -2.67 9.52 -10.33
C GLY A 31 -1.36 9.04 -9.70
N GLU A 32 -0.42 9.94 -9.43
CA GLU A 32 0.84 9.62 -8.74
C GLU A 32 0.58 9.18 -7.29
N ALA A 33 -0.21 9.95 -6.54
CA ALA A 33 -0.57 9.61 -5.16
C ALA A 33 -1.28 8.24 -5.10
N ALA A 34 -2.20 8.00 -6.02
CA ALA A 34 -2.88 6.72 -6.19
C ALA A 34 -1.91 5.54 -6.41
N ALA A 35 -0.94 5.72 -7.31
CA ALA A 35 0.07 4.70 -7.59
C ALA A 35 0.88 4.37 -6.33
N VAL A 36 1.35 5.39 -5.61
CA VAL A 36 2.08 5.21 -4.34
C VAL A 36 1.24 4.42 -3.33
N PHE A 37 -0.02 4.80 -3.12
CA PHE A 37 -0.89 4.09 -2.18
C PHE A 37 -1.10 2.62 -2.55
N TYR A 38 -1.33 2.31 -3.82
CA TYR A 38 -1.49 0.91 -4.24
C TYR A 38 -0.19 0.12 -4.10
N THR A 39 0.95 0.70 -4.44
CA THR A 39 2.25 0.05 -4.23
C THR A 39 2.45 -0.29 -2.76
N LEU A 40 2.16 0.63 -1.83
CA LEU A 40 2.26 0.38 -0.40
C LEU A 40 1.31 -0.74 0.08
N ILE A 41 0.05 -0.73 -0.38
CA ILE A 41 -0.93 -1.76 -0.04
C ILE A 41 -0.48 -3.14 -0.53
N GLU A 42 -0.05 -3.26 -1.79
CA GLU A 42 0.40 -4.54 -2.35
C GLU A 42 1.70 -5.01 -1.72
N THR A 43 2.60 -4.10 -1.34
CA THR A 43 3.82 -4.44 -0.59
C THR A 43 3.47 -5.01 0.78
N ALA A 44 2.54 -4.40 1.51
CA ALA A 44 2.08 -4.91 2.81
C ALA A 44 1.48 -6.32 2.67
N LYS A 45 0.59 -6.53 1.70
CA LYS A 45 0.00 -7.85 1.43
C LYS A 45 1.05 -8.90 1.08
N SER A 46 2.03 -8.54 0.25
CA SER A 46 3.09 -9.45 -0.20
C SER A 46 4.01 -9.90 0.94
N ASN A 47 4.09 -9.10 2.01
CA ASN A 47 4.81 -9.43 3.24
C ASN A 47 3.90 -10.03 4.34
N GLY A 48 2.64 -10.37 4.01
CA GLY A 48 1.71 -11.02 4.94
C GLY A 48 1.03 -10.09 5.95
N HIS A 49 1.14 -8.77 5.79
CA HIS A 49 0.51 -7.81 6.69
C HIS A 49 -0.94 -7.51 6.31
N ASN A 50 -1.76 -7.16 7.30
CA ASN A 50 -3.00 -6.45 7.04
C ASN A 50 -2.67 -5.01 6.56
N PRO A 51 -3.00 -4.60 5.32
CA PRO A 51 -2.54 -3.32 4.79
C PRO A 51 -3.03 -2.10 5.58
N ARG A 52 -4.25 -2.17 6.12
CA ARG A 52 -4.81 -1.07 6.93
C ARG A 52 -4.01 -0.91 8.22
N LEU A 53 -3.76 -2.00 8.93
CA LEU A 53 -3.09 -1.95 10.23
C LEU A 53 -1.62 -1.56 10.07
N TRP A 54 -0.93 -2.12 9.07
CA TRP A 54 0.44 -1.74 8.74
C TRP A 54 0.57 -0.25 8.40
N LEU A 55 -0.28 0.27 7.49
CA LEU A 55 -0.29 1.70 7.15
C LEU A 55 -0.59 2.59 8.35
N THR A 56 -1.53 2.19 9.23
CA THR A 56 -1.81 2.93 10.46
C THR A 56 -0.58 3.04 11.35
N ARG A 57 0.16 1.94 11.57
CA ARG A 57 1.38 1.94 12.39
C ARG A 57 2.46 2.84 11.80
N VAL A 58 2.69 2.73 10.48
CA VAL A 58 3.67 3.57 9.77
C VAL A 58 3.32 5.05 9.90
N LEU A 59 2.07 5.44 9.61
CA LEU A 59 1.63 6.83 9.68
C LEU A 59 1.66 7.38 11.11
N GLU A 60 1.35 6.58 12.11
CA GLU A 60 1.48 6.97 13.52
C GLU A 60 2.95 7.17 13.92
N ALA A 61 3.86 6.31 13.48
CA ALA A 61 5.29 6.46 13.74
C ALA A 61 5.84 7.75 13.10
N ILE A 62 5.53 7.97 11.81
CA ILE A 62 5.87 9.20 11.07
C ILE A 62 5.27 10.45 11.75
N GLY A 63 4.06 10.35 12.30
CA GLY A 63 3.42 11.47 13.00
C GLY A 63 4.08 11.81 14.34
N ARG A 64 4.72 10.84 15.00
CA ARG A 64 5.41 11.03 16.29
C ARG A 64 6.86 11.50 16.11
N GLU A 65 7.54 10.99 15.09
CA GLU A 65 8.96 11.25 14.86
C GLU A 65 9.13 12.24 13.70
N ARG A 66 9.78 13.38 13.98
CA ARG A 66 9.97 14.45 12.98
C ARG A 66 11.16 14.16 12.03
N ASP A 67 12.02 13.23 12.41
CA ASP A 67 13.17 12.79 11.61
C ASP A 67 12.86 11.42 11.01
N LEU A 68 12.80 11.36 9.68
CA LEU A 68 12.50 10.15 8.90
C LEU A 68 13.77 9.52 8.30
N ALA A 69 14.96 9.99 8.72
CA ALA A 69 16.22 9.54 8.16
C ALA A 69 16.47 8.03 8.36
N ASP A 70 15.85 7.42 9.37
CA ASP A 70 15.92 5.98 9.62
C ASP A 70 14.51 5.41 9.82
N HIS A 71 14.00 4.72 8.80
CA HIS A 71 12.66 4.12 8.79
C HIS A 71 12.70 2.65 8.35
N ASP A 72 13.88 2.02 8.37
CA ASP A 72 14.04 0.62 7.96
C ASP A 72 13.20 -0.32 8.83
N ASP A 73 13.06 -0.02 10.12
CA ASP A 73 12.22 -0.75 11.06
C ASP A 73 10.70 -0.60 10.77
N LEU A 74 10.32 0.40 9.98
CA LEU A 74 8.93 0.61 9.52
C LEU A 74 8.64 -0.11 8.20
N LEU A 75 9.63 -0.77 7.59
CA LEU A 75 9.42 -1.51 6.35
C LEU A 75 8.68 -2.83 6.62
N PRO A 76 7.86 -3.30 5.67
CA PRO A 76 6.97 -4.43 5.91
C PRO A 76 7.71 -5.76 6.08
N TRP A 77 8.98 -5.86 5.68
CA TRP A 77 9.81 -7.04 5.95
C TRP A 77 10.53 -6.99 7.31
N ALA A 78 10.61 -5.82 7.95
CA ALA A 78 11.20 -5.67 9.28
C ALA A 78 10.15 -5.78 10.40
N MET A 79 8.91 -5.38 10.13
CA MET A 79 7.84 -5.41 11.12
C MET A 79 7.24 -6.82 11.34
N PRO A 80 6.87 -7.17 12.58
CA PRO A 80 6.16 -8.41 12.87
C PRO A 80 4.74 -8.36 12.28
N THR A 81 4.36 -9.45 11.61
CA THR A 81 2.99 -9.64 11.09
C THR A 81 2.00 -9.89 12.22
N GLU A 82 0.74 -9.52 12.02
CA GLU A 82 -0.30 -9.90 12.97
C GLU A 82 -0.49 -11.42 13.02
N PRO A 83 -0.84 -12.00 14.20
CA PRO A 83 -1.28 -13.39 14.25
C PRO A 83 -2.51 -13.55 13.37
N ALA A 84 -2.57 -14.64 12.61
CA ALA A 84 -3.76 -14.98 11.84
C ALA A 84 -4.97 -15.03 12.78
N THR A 85 -6.00 -14.25 12.50
CA THR A 85 -7.26 -14.30 13.24
C THR A 85 -7.89 -15.68 12.99
N THR A 86 -7.84 -16.56 13.99
CA THR A 86 -8.50 -17.88 14.00
C THR A 86 -10.01 -17.77 13.86
#